data_AF-A0A351F6U3-F1
#
_entry.id   AF-A0A351F6U3-F1
#
_cell.length_a   1.000
_cell.length_b   1.000
_cell.length_c   1.000
_cell.angle_alpha   90.00
_cell.angle_beta   90.00
_cell.angle_gamma   90.00
#
_symmetry.space_group_name_H-M   'P 1'
#
loop_
_entity.id
_entity.type
_entity.pdbx_description
1 polymer ?
#
loop_
_entity_poly.entity_id
_entity_poly.type
_entity_poly.pdbx_seq_one_letter_code
_entity_poly.pdbx_strand_id
1 'polypeptide(L)'
;SAGYGFLCGAYMPMSQFGGGLRKTLMFLPGTYGTSLIRNHAMAGAFRKMESIGFPPQAVEMMKNAVDCKLFFFGDEVTVPMMYAVLGGSTVLLILLYILLNKTISGRAK
;
A
#
# COMPACT_ATOMS: atom_id res chain seq x y z
N SER A 1 -9.02 13.75 20.20
CA SER A 1 -8.07 12.72 19.76
C SER A 1 -7.45 13.08 18.42
N ALA A 2 -6.24 13.64 18.42
CA ALA A 2 -5.47 13.89 17.20
C ALA A 2 -5.26 12.59 16.39
N GLY A 3 -5.16 11.43 17.07
CA GLY A 3 -5.12 10.13 16.41
C GLY A 3 -6.40 9.73 15.67
N TYR A 4 -7.59 10.13 16.15
CA TYR A 4 -8.85 9.85 15.46
C TYR A 4 -9.11 10.87 14.34
N GLY A 5 -8.62 12.11 14.49
CA GLY A 5 -8.54 13.09 13.40
C GLY A 5 -7.51 12.71 12.33
N PHE A 6 -6.44 11.99 12.70
CA PHE A 6 -5.51 11.39 11.74
C PHE A 6 -6.15 10.16 11.05
N LEU A 7 -6.84 9.31 11.79
CA LEU A 7 -7.53 8.14 11.20
C LEU A 7 -8.72 8.51 10.31
N CYS A 8 -9.54 9.47 10.72
CA CYS A 8 -10.80 9.85 10.06
C CYS A 8 -10.66 11.08 9.15
N GLY A 9 -9.63 11.90 9.36
CA GLY A 9 -9.34 13.13 8.59
C GLY A 9 -8.00 13.14 7.85
N ALA A 10 -7.02 12.31 8.22
CA ALA A 10 -5.75 12.19 7.48
C ALA A 10 -5.76 10.98 6.53
N TYR A 11 -6.87 10.79 5.79
CA TYR A 11 -6.68 10.20 4.48
C TYR A 11 -5.94 11.20 3.59
N MET A 12 -4.62 11.21 3.74
CA MET A 12 -3.70 11.98 2.92
C MET A 12 -3.23 11.04 1.80
N PRO A 13 -3.59 11.30 0.54
CA PRO A 13 -3.10 10.51 -0.59
C PRO A 13 -1.57 10.44 -0.58
N MET A 14 -0.99 9.32 -1.05
CA MET A 14 0.46 9.14 -1.17
C MET A 14 1.12 10.26 -2.00
N SER A 15 0.38 10.82 -2.95
CA SER A 15 0.80 11.96 -3.77
C SER A 15 0.98 13.27 -2.99
N GLN A 16 0.32 13.42 -1.84
CA GLN A 16 0.39 14.63 -1.02
C GLN A 16 1.55 14.62 -0.01
N PHE A 17 2.17 13.46 0.25
CA PHE A 17 3.36 13.39 1.10
C PHE A 17 4.59 13.97 0.39
N GLY A 18 5.42 14.70 1.15
CA GLY A 18 6.73 15.16 0.67
C GLY A 18 7.60 13.98 0.20
N GLY A 19 8.43 14.22 -0.82
CA GLY A 19 9.13 13.14 -1.54
C GLY A 19 9.97 12.21 -0.65
N GLY A 20 10.61 12.74 0.40
CA GLY A 20 11.38 11.94 1.37
C GLY A 20 10.50 10.98 2.16
N LEU A 21 9.42 11.49 2.77
CA LEU A 21 8.50 10.67 3.57
C LEU A 21 7.75 9.66 2.70
N ARG A 22 7.29 10.08 1.51
CA ARG A 22 6.67 9.18 0.53
C ARG A 22 7.58 8.00 0.22
N LYS A 23 8.86 8.26 -0.01
CA LYS A 23 9.85 7.22 -0.33
C LYS A 23 10.02 6.23 0.83
N THR A 24 10.10 6.71 2.07
CA THR A 24 10.15 5.85 3.26
C THR A 24 8.89 4.98 3.39
N LEU A 25 7.71 5.55 3.17
CA LEU A 25 6.44 4.81 3.23
C LEU A 25 6.34 3.74 2.13
N MET A 26 6.91 3.99 0.95
CA MET A 26 6.95 2.96 -0.11
C MET A 26 7.80 1.75 0.26
N PHE A 27 8.75 1.83 1.21
CA PHE A 27 9.47 0.65 1.68
C PHE A 27 8.65 -0.22 2.66
N LEU A 28 7.52 0.29 3.16
CA LEU A 28 6.69 -0.44 4.11
C LEU A 28 5.71 -1.37 3.38
N PRO A 29 5.68 -2.67 3.71
CA PRO A 29 4.77 -3.62 3.08
C PRO A 29 3.28 -3.28 3.31
N GLY A 30 2.96 -2.63 4.43
CA GLY A 30 1.60 -2.18 4.75
C GLY A 30 1.03 -1.17 3.76
N THR A 31 1.89 -0.39 3.09
CA THR A 31 1.45 0.57 2.06
C THR A 31 0.85 -0.15 0.86
N TYR A 32 1.49 -1.22 0.42
CA TYR A 32 1.00 -2.06 -0.67
C TYR A 32 -0.27 -2.81 -0.28
N GLY A 33 -0.36 -3.33 0.95
CA GLY A 33 -1.57 -3.97 1.46
C GLY A 33 -2.79 -3.03 1.46
N THR A 34 -2.61 -1.78 1.91
CA THR A 34 -3.68 -0.78 1.91
C THR A 34 -4.12 -0.41 0.49
N SER A 35 -3.17 -0.26 -0.43
CA SER A 35 -3.44 0.01 -1.85
C SER A 35 -4.23 -1.14 -2.50
N LEU A 36 -3.86 -2.40 -2.23
CA LEU A 36 -4.57 -3.58 -2.71
C LEU A 36 -6.02 -3.64 -2.22
N ILE A 37 -6.27 -3.34 -0.94
CA ILE A 37 -7.63 -3.28 -0.38
C ILE A 37 -8.46 -2.23 -1.10
N ARG A 38 -7.90 -1.02 -1.31
CA ARG A 38 -8.59 0.08 -2.00
C ARG A 38 -8.85 -0.25 -3.46
N ASN A 39 -7.87 -0.83 -4.15
CA ASN A 39 -8.02 -1.28 -5.52
C ASN A 39 -9.19 -2.25 -5.64
N HIS A 40 -9.26 -3.25 -4.75
CA HIS A 40 -10.36 -4.22 -4.74
C HIS A 40 -11.72 -3.58 -4.42
N ALA A 41 -11.79 -2.75 -3.38
CA ALA A 41 -13.03 -2.10 -2.94
C ALA A 41 -13.59 -1.12 -3.99
N MET A 42 -12.72 -0.42 -4.73
CA MET A 42 -13.10 0.59 -5.72
C MET A 42 -13.22 0.03 -7.16
N ALA A 43 -12.75 -1.18 -7.42
CA ALA A 43 -12.72 -1.75 -8.78
C ALA A 43 -14.09 -1.77 -9.46
N GLY A 44 -15.16 -2.05 -8.71
CA GLY A 44 -16.53 -2.03 -9.23
C GLY A 44 -16.97 -0.63 -9.67
N ALA A 45 -16.66 0.39 -8.86
CA ALA A 45 -16.99 1.78 -9.15
C ALA A 45 -16.25 2.27 -10.41
N PHE A 46 -14.95 1.99 -10.52
CA PHE A 46 -14.17 2.36 -11.70
C PHE A 46 -14.67 1.69 -12.98
N ARG A 47 -14.98 0.38 -12.94
CA ARG A 47 -15.59 -0.32 -14.08
C ARG A 47 -16.92 0.30 -14.50
N LYS A 48 -17.74 0.73 -13.53
CA LYS A 48 -19.02 1.38 -13.84
C LYS A 48 -18.82 2.75 -14.49
N MET A 49 -17.87 3.55 -14.00
CA MET A 49 -17.49 4.84 -14.61
C MET A 49 -17.05 4.67 -16.07
N GLU A 50 -16.21 3.67 -16.33
CA GLU A 50 -15.79 3.33 -17.69
C GLU A 50 -17.00 2.92 -18.56
N SER A 51 -17.94 2.12 -18.03
CA SER A 51 -19.14 1.67 -18.75
C SER A 51 -20.13 2.77 -19.13
N ILE A 52 -20.17 3.87 -18.38
CA ILE A 52 -21.07 5.01 -18.65
C ILE A 52 -20.40 6.08 -19.51
N GLY A 53 -19.21 5.81 -20.04
CA GLY A 53 -18.46 6.75 -20.89
C GLY A 53 -17.80 7.89 -20.12
N PHE A 54 -17.53 7.71 -18.82
CA PHE A 54 -16.82 8.73 -18.05
C PHE A 54 -15.38 8.91 -18.59
N PRO A 55 -14.84 10.14 -18.65
CA PRO A 55 -13.53 10.39 -19.25
C PRO A 55 -12.42 9.51 -18.64
N PRO A 56 -11.68 8.71 -19.44
CA PRO A 56 -10.66 7.78 -18.94
C PRO A 56 -9.56 8.48 -18.13
N GLN A 57 -9.16 9.68 -18.56
CA GLN A 57 -8.16 10.49 -17.86
C GLN A 57 -8.60 10.88 -16.45
N ALA A 58 -9.89 11.18 -16.25
CA ALA A 58 -10.43 11.52 -14.93
C ALA A 58 -10.45 10.28 -14.01
N VAL A 59 -10.80 9.11 -14.56
CA VAL A 59 -10.73 7.84 -13.82
C VAL A 59 -9.29 7.53 -13.40
N GLU A 60 -8.31 7.78 -14.26
CA GLU A 60 -6.89 7.57 -13.93
C GLU A 60 -6.40 8.53 -12.84
N MET A 61 -6.75 9.82 -12.92
CA MET A 61 -6.45 10.77 -11.86
C MET A 61 -7.09 10.36 -10.53
N MET A 62 -8.31 9.85 -10.55
CA MET A 62 -8.97 9.31 -9.35
C MET A 62 -8.22 8.11 -8.79
N LYS A 63 -7.85 7.12 -9.62
CA LYS A 63 -7.06 5.95 -9.20
C LYS A 63 -5.76 6.36 -8.52
N ASN A 64 -5.09 7.42 -9.01
CA ASN A 64 -3.89 7.98 -8.38
C ASN A 64 -4.21 8.73 -7.07
N ALA A 65 -5.31 9.49 -7.04
CA ALA A 65 -5.72 10.25 -5.86
C ALA A 65 -6.20 9.36 -4.70
N VAL A 66 -6.74 8.17 -4.99
CA VAL A 66 -7.20 7.22 -3.98
C VAL A 66 -6.21 6.09 -3.68
N ASP A 67 -4.93 6.26 -4.07
CA ASP A 67 -3.84 5.29 -3.87
C ASP A 67 -4.12 3.88 -4.44
N CYS A 68 -4.90 3.78 -5.52
CA CYS A 68 -5.11 2.51 -6.24
C CYS A 68 -3.98 2.19 -7.23
N LYS A 69 -3.13 3.19 -7.53
CA LYS A 69 -1.87 3.06 -8.25
C LYS A 69 -0.75 3.64 -7.38
N LEU A 70 0.34 2.91 -7.24
CA LEU A 70 1.52 3.36 -6.50
C LEU A 70 2.70 3.49 -7.44
N PHE A 71 3.58 4.44 -7.15
CA PHE A 71 4.79 4.67 -7.93
C PHE A 71 6.01 4.60 -7.00
N PHE A 72 6.98 3.79 -7.39
CA PHE A 72 8.25 3.64 -6.68
C PHE A 72 9.37 4.10 -7.58
N PHE A 73 10.11 5.13 -7.16
CA PHE A 73 11.18 5.75 -7.97
C PHE A 73 10.76 6.25 -9.37
N GLY A 74 9.47 6.44 -9.62
CA GLY A 74 8.93 6.85 -10.91
C GLY A 74 8.29 5.70 -11.70
N ASP A 75 8.54 4.46 -11.31
CA ASP A 75 7.96 3.28 -11.94
C ASP A 75 6.65 2.89 -11.26
N GLU A 76 5.65 2.54 -12.06
CA GLU A 76 4.38 2.02 -11.55
C GLU A 76 4.57 0.66 -10.89
N VAL A 77 4.14 0.54 -9.64
CA VAL A 77 4.12 -0.75 -8.95
C VAL A 77 2.85 -1.48 -9.35
N THR A 78 3.00 -2.50 -10.19
CA THR A 78 1.87 -3.32 -10.65
C THR A 78 1.23 -4.10 -9.49
N VAL A 79 -0.06 -4.44 -9.62
CA VAL A 79 -0.78 -5.25 -8.61
C VAL A 79 -0.05 -6.56 -8.24
N PRO A 80 0.50 -7.34 -9.20
CA PRO A 80 1.30 -8.52 -8.86
C PRO A 80 2.54 -8.20 -8.04
N MET A 81 3.24 -7.10 -8.35
CA MET A 81 4.39 -6.65 -7.56
C MET A 81 3.98 -6.25 -6.13
N MET A 82 2.83 -5.59 -5.96
CA MET A 82 2.30 -5.27 -4.63
C MET A 82 2.08 -6.54 -3.79
N TYR A 83 1.51 -7.59 -4.38
CA TYR A 83 1.35 -8.90 -3.73
C TYR A 83 2.69 -9.57 -3.44
N ALA A 84 3.66 -9.48 -4.35
CA ALA A 84 4.99 -10.05 -4.15
C ALA A 84 5.73 -9.38 -2.99
N VAL A 85 5.67 -8.04 -2.88
CA VAL A 85 6.27 -7.30 -1.76
C VAL A 85 5.57 -7.64 -0.45
N LEU A 86 4.23 -7.65 -0.43
CA LEU A 86 3.47 -7.98 0.77
C LEU A 86 3.77 -9.41 1.22
N GLY A 87 3.61 -10.40 0.35
CA GLY A 87 3.87 -11.81 0.66
C GLY A 87 5.33 -12.09 1.02
N GLY A 88 6.28 -11.52 0.28
CA GLY A 88 7.70 -11.65 0.56
C GLY A 88 8.08 -11.07 1.93
N SER A 89 7.52 -9.90 2.29
CA SER A 89 7.72 -9.31 3.60
C SER A 89 7.14 -10.16 4.73
N THR A 90 5.94 -10.74 4.54
CA THR A 90 5.31 -11.62 5.52
C THR A 90 6.17 -12.86 5.79
N VAL A 91 6.64 -13.53 4.73
CA VAL A 91 7.53 -14.69 4.84
C VAL A 91 8.83 -14.30 5.56
N LEU A 92 9.44 -13.18 5.18
CA LEU A 92 10.66 -12.67 5.81
C LEU A 92 10.47 -12.43 7.31
N LEU A 93 9.39 -11.75 7.71
CA LEU A 93 9.10 -11.47 9.12
C LEU A 93 8.85 -12.75 9.92
N ILE A 94 8.18 -13.75 9.34
CA ILE A 94 7.96 -15.06 9.97
C ILE A 94 9.30 -15.78 10.17
N LEU A 95 10.14 -15.84 9.13
CA LEU A 95 11.46 -16.47 9.24
C LEU A 95 12.33 -15.78 10.29
N LEU A 96 12.34 -14.45 10.31
CA LEU A 96 13.07 -13.66 11.30
C LEU A 96 12.56 -13.94 12.72
N TYR A 97 11.24 -14.01 12.93
CA TYR A 97 10.65 -14.38 14.21
C TYR A 97 11.10 -15.76 14.68
N ILE A 98 11.08 -16.77 13.79
CA ILE A 98 11.53 -18.14 14.11
C ILE A 98 13.02 -18.15 14.48
N LEU A 99 13.87 -17.45 13.73
CA LEU A 99 15.31 -17.36 14.00
C LEU A 99 15.61 -16.67 15.33
N LEU A 100 14.94 -15.54 15.61
CA LEU A 100 15.05 -14.84 16.88
C LEU A 100 14.62 -15.72 18.05
N ASN A 101 13.50 -16.41 17.92
CA ASN A 101 13.03 -17.31 18.97
C ASN A 101 14.01 -18.47 19.22
N LYS A 102 14.57 -19.06 18.17
CA LYS A 102 15.56 -20.14 18.28
C LYS A 102 16.87 -19.67 18.94
N THR A 103 17.37 -18.49 18.56
CA THR A 103 18.62 -17.92 19.09
C THR A 103 18.47 -17.41 20.53
N ILE A 104 17.34 -16.82 20.88
CA ILE A 104 17.04 -16.33 22.23
C ILE A 104 16.75 -17.51 23.17
N SER A 105 15.93 -18.48 22.75
CA SER A 105 15.65 -19.68 23.56
C SER A 105 16.90 -20.54 23.76
N GLY A 106 17.79 -20.62 22.76
CA GLY A 106 19.08 -21.29 22.87
C GLY A 106 20.10 -20.60 23.78
N ARG A 107 19.89 -19.32 24.12
CA ARG A 107 20.72 -18.57 25.11
C ARG A 107 20.24 -18.72 26.55
N ALA A 108 19.02 -19.19 26.75
CA ALA A 108 18.40 -19.38 28.07
C ALA A 108 18.55 -20.81 28.61
N LYS A 109 19.17 -21.71 27.85
CA LYS A 109 19.66 -23.03 28.30
C LYS A 109 21.17 -23.00 28.40
#